data_AF-A0A7S3RDB9-F1
#
_entry.id   AF-A0A7S3RDB9-F1
#
_cell.length_a   1.000
_cell.length_b   1.000
_cell.length_c   1.000
_cell.angle_alpha   90.00
_cell.angle_beta   90.00
_cell.angle_gamma   90.00
#
_symmetry.space_group_name_H-M   'P 1'
#
loop_
_entity.id
_entity.type
_entity.pdbx_description
1 polymer ?
#
loop_
_entity_poly.entity_id
_entity_poly.type
_entity_poly.pdbx_seq_one_letter_code
_entity_poly.pdbx_strand_id
1 'polypeptide(L)'
;FYENSRTYRDVLPSLPAAAVEDGGKIVFSPDARVDVARAVGYVTEAGVAYCAAPLRDTTPTARVEFWAVGMGCCAEQGTFECDQVADTAAHAGIRVFDNDGWFSNSNLDYYDKARQKAEATFGMLSSGRALYVRWVREDNLDMLAKHYQSRMIACMVVFIVLYGFASSALAWTLYKPRGSPP
;
A
#
# COMPACT_ATOMS: atom_id res chain seq x y z
N PHE A 1 -9.67 -8.70 -1.55
CA PHE A 1 -10.06 -7.29 -1.76
C PHE A 1 -9.67 -6.82 -3.15
N TYR A 2 -8.38 -6.78 -3.48
CA TYR A 2 -7.86 -6.29 -4.78
C TYR A 2 -8.47 -6.97 -6.02
N GLU A 3 -8.76 -8.28 -5.99
CA GLU A 3 -9.39 -8.99 -7.12
C GLU A 3 -10.83 -8.54 -7.41
N ASN A 4 -11.58 -8.13 -6.38
CA ASN A 4 -12.98 -7.72 -6.51
C ASN A 4 -13.15 -6.20 -6.68
N SER A 5 -12.05 -5.45 -6.61
CA SER A 5 -12.07 -4.00 -6.73
C SER A 5 -12.21 -3.57 -8.18
N ARG A 6 -12.87 -2.44 -8.43
CA ARG A 6 -13.02 -1.93 -9.80
C ARG A 6 -11.68 -1.46 -10.35
N THR A 7 -11.52 -1.63 -11.66
CA THR A 7 -10.40 -1.06 -12.41
C THR A 7 -10.89 0.14 -13.21
N TYR A 8 -10.33 1.31 -12.94
CA TYR A 8 -10.59 2.53 -13.71
C TYR A 8 -9.47 2.75 -14.71
N ARG A 9 -9.81 3.32 -15.87
CA ARG A 9 -8.87 3.61 -16.96
C ARG A 9 -8.97 5.07 -17.38
N ASP A 10 -7.89 5.57 -17.96
CA ASP A 10 -7.76 6.94 -18.47
C ASP A 10 -8.12 8.01 -17.42
N VAL A 11 -7.76 7.75 -16.15
CA VAL A 11 -8.05 8.66 -15.05
C VAL A 11 -7.05 9.82 -15.07
N LEU A 12 -7.56 11.04 -15.03
CA LEU A 12 -6.75 12.24 -14.90
C LEU A 12 -6.36 12.45 -13.42
N PRO A 13 -5.10 12.78 -13.10
CA PRO A 13 -4.68 13.19 -11.76
C PRO A 13 -5.46 14.39 -11.19
N SER A 14 -6.03 15.21 -12.07
CA SER A 14 -6.88 16.35 -11.73
C SER A 14 -8.35 15.98 -11.45
N LEU A 15 -8.76 14.73 -11.72
CA LEU A 15 -10.10 14.24 -11.39
C LEU A 15 -10.25 14.10 -9.87
N PRO A 16 -11.41 14.48 -9.27
CA PRO A 16 -11.66 14.27 -7.86
C PRO A 16 -11.47 12.80 -7.46
N ALA A 17 -10.65 12.54 -6.43
CA ALA A 17 -10.37 11.19 -5.95
C ALA A 17 -11.64 10.44 -5.52
N ALA A 18 -12.66 11.17 -5.04
CA ALA A 18 -13.96 10.62 -4.67
C ALA A 18 -14.69 9.91 -5.83
N ALA A 19 -14.40 10.24 -7.09
CA ALA A 19 -15.03 9.62 -8.25
C ALA A 19 -14.54 8.18 -8.50
N VAL A 20 -13.38 7.80 -7.94
CA VAL A 20 -12.73 6.51 -8.15
C VAL A 20 -12.38 5.82 -6.82
N GLU A 21 -13.10 6.18 -5.75
CA GLU A 21 -12.81 5.69 -4.39
C GLU A 21 -12.91 4.17 -4.24
N ASP A 22 -13.87 3.55 -4.94
CA ASP A 22 -14.10 2.10 -4.96
C ASP A 22 -13.12 1.35 -5.90
N GLY A 23 -12.24 2.08 -6.57
CA GLY A 23 -11.22 1.55 -7.46
C GLY A 23 -10.01 1.02 -6.71
N GLY A 24 -9.64 -0.24 -6.95
CA GLY A 24 -8.38 -0.78 -6.42
C GLY A 24 -7.23 -0.71 -7.41
N LYS A 25 -7.53 -0.58 -8.70
CA LYS A 25 -6.57 -0.42 -9.79
C LYS A 25 -6.98 0.78 -10.63
N ILE A 26 -6.05 1.67 -10.89
CA ILE A 26 -6.29 2.91 -11.61
C ILE A 26 -5.23 3.01 -12.69
N VAL A 27 -5.63 3.00 -13.96
CA VAL A 27 -4.75 3.35 -15.07
C VAL A 27 -4.96 4.83 -15.34
N PHE A 28 -3.90 5.61 -15.16
CA PHE A 28 -3.93 7.04 -15.37
C PHE A 28 -3.73 7.38 -16.85
N SER A 29 -4.15 8.58 -17.23
CA SER A 29 -3.90 9.12 -18.56
C SER A 29 -2.40 9.12 -18.91
N PRO A 30 -2.02 9.02 -20.19
CA PRO A 30 -0.62 9.06 -20.63
C PRO A 30 0.14 10.34 -20.28
N ASP A 31 -0.50 11.38 -19.77
CA ASP A 31 0.12 12.64 -19.31
C ASP A 31 0.39 12.67 -17.81
N ALA A 32 -0.10 11.66 -17.07
CA ALA A 32 0.08 11.58 -15.63
C ALA A 32 1.52 11.18 -15.27
N ARG A 33 2.14 11.94 -14.37
CA ARG A 33 3.50 11.71 -13.88
C ARG A 33 3.53 11.87 -12.36
N VAL A 34 4.46 11.17 -11.73
CA VAL A 34 4.80 11.40 -10.32
C VAL A 34 5.75 12.59 -10.25
N ASP A 35 5.41 13.61 -9.48
CA ASP A 35 6.28 14.79 -9.27
C ASP A 35 7.32 14.47 -8.19
N VAL A 36 8.43 13.87 -8.63
CA VAL A 36 9.54 13.42 -7.78
C VAL A 36 10.19 14.58 -7.02
N ALA A 37 10.21 15.78 -7.61
CA ALA A 37 10.82 16.96 -6.99
C ALA A 37 10.06 17.43 -5.74
N ARG A 38 8.76 17.10 -5.65
CA ARG A 38 7.88 17.44 -4.52
C ARG A 38 7.59 16.26 -3.61
N ALA A 39 8.41 15.21 -3.70
CA ALA A 39 8.31 14.06 -2.82
C ALA A 39 8.90 14.35 -1.44
N VAL A 40 8.32 13.75 -0.41
CA VAL A 40 8.76 13.89 0.97
C VAL A 40 8.73 12.52 1.68
N GLY A 41 9.77 12.29 2.48
CA GLY A 41 9.86 11.16 3.40
C GLY A 41 9.51 11.54 4.84
N TYR A 42 8.76 10.68 5.52
CA TYR A 42 8.47 10.72 6.95
C TYR A 42 9.07 9.48 7.62
N VAL A 43 10.04 9.67 8.51
CA VAL A 43 10.69 8.56 9.21
C VAL A 43 9.98 8.31 10.54
N THR A 44 9.57 7.07 10.78
CA THR A 44 8.95 6.66 12.05
C THR A 44 9.99 6.39 13.13
N GLU A 45 9.55 6.30 14.38
CA GLU A 45 10.40 5.93 15.51
C GLU A 45 11.09 4.56 15.34
N ALA A 46 10.50 3.67 14.53
CA ALA A 46 11.08 2.38 14.18
C ALA A 46 12.18 2.46 13.08
N GLY A 47 12.49 3.66 12.58
CA GLY A 47 13.49 3.87 11.53
C GLY A 47 13.00 3.60 10.10
N VAL A 48 11.69 3.42 9.90
CA VAL A 48 11.11 3.18 8.57
C VAL A 48 10.70 4.50 7.93
N ALA A 49 11.23 4.80 6.74
CA ALA A 49 10.84 5.98 5.96
C ALA A 49 9.58 5.70 5.12
N TYR A 50 8.53 6.47 5.32
CA TYR A 50 7.31 6.47 4.53
C TYR A 50 7.34 7.64 3.55
N CYS A 51 7.16 7.33 2.28
CA CYS A 51 7.33 8.26 1.18
C CYS A 51 5.97 8.64 0.60
N ALA A 52 5.79 9.92 0.31
CA ALA A 52 4.64 10.42 -0.43
C ALA A 52 5.10 11.42 -1.51
N ALA A 53 4.64 11.21 -2.74
CA ALA A 53 4.90 12.08 -3.88
C ALA A 53 3.58 12.40 -4.61
N PRO A 54 3.32 13.66 -4.97
CA PRO A 54 2.07 14.02 -5.62
C PRO A 54 2.05 13.56 -7.09
N LEU A 55 0.90 13.10 -7.57
CA LEU A 55 0.67 12.86 -9.00
C LEU A 55 0.15 14.13 -9.65
N ARG A 56 0.70 14.47 -10.81
CA ARG A 56 0.29 15.64 -11.58
C ARG A 56 0.13 15.28 -13.05
N ASP A 57 -0.70 16.04 -13.74
CA ASP A 57 -0.77 16.06 -15.19
C ASP A 57 -0.12 17.36 -15.72
N THR A 58 -0.22 17.57 -17.02
CA THR A 58 0.23 18.81 -17.68
C THR A 58 -0.54 20.04 -17.23
N THR A 59 -1.68 19.87 -16.55
CA THR A 59 -2.50 20.99 -16.07
C THR A 59 -2.00 21.41 -14.69
N PRO A 60 -1.61 22.69 -14.51
CA PRO A 60 -1.16 23.16 -13.21
C PRO A 60 -2.36 23.34 -12.28
N THR A 61 -2.79 22.24 -11.64
CA THR A 61 -3.75 22.30 -10.53
C THR A 61 -3.01 22.55 -9.22
N ALA A 62 -3.58 23.41 -8.38
CA ALA A 62 -3.10 23.64 -7.02
C ALA A 62 -3.50 22.52 -6.04
N ARG A 63 -4.51 21.72 -6.43
CA ARG A 63 -5.05 20.63 -5.64
C ARG A 63 -4.54 19.28 -6.14
N VAL A 64 -4.01 18.48 -5.22
CA VAL A 64 -3.56 17.11 -5.48
C VAL A 64 -4.60 16.12 -4.96
N GLU A 65 -5.06 15.24 -5.84
CA GLU A 65 -6.07 14.22 -5.51
C GLU A 65 -5.43 12.84 -5.29
N PHE A 66 -4.31 12.57 -5.95
CA PHE A 66 -3.63 11.28 -5.93
C PHE A 66 -2.17 11.43 -5.50
N TRP A 67 -1.70 10.46 -4.71
CA TRP A 67 -0.35 10.44 -4.16
C TRP A 67 0.30 9.08 -4.37
N ALA A 68 1.49 9.07 -4.96
CA ALA A 68 2.33 7.90 -5.06
C ALA A 68 3.01 7.68 -3.70
N VAL A 69 2.94 6.46 -3.19
CA VAL A 69 3.49 6.12 -1.87
C VAL A 69 4.41 4.91 -1.91
N GLY A 70 5.31 4.83 -0.95
CA GLY A 70 6.23 3.71 -0.80
C GLY A 70 6.99 3.76 0.53
N MET A 71 7.77 2.72 0.84
CA MET A 71 8.56 2.65 2.08
C MET A 71 10.05 2.47 1.74
N GLY A 72 10.91 3.26 2.36
CA GLY A 72 12.38 3.11 2.27
C GLY A 72 12.99 3.47 0.91
N CYS A 73 12.28 4.22 0.07
CA CYS A 73 12.65 4.53 -1.32
C CYS A 73 12.63 6.03 -1.65
N CYS A 74 12.75 6.88 -0.63
CA CYS A 74 12.86 8.34 -0.74
C CYS A 74 13.83 8.87 0.32
N ALA A 75 14.44 10.03 0.05
CA ALA A 75 15.10 10.82 1.07
C ALA A 75 14.07 11.66 1.86
N GLU A 76 14.56 12.52 2.77
CA GLU A 76 13.67 13.41 3.51
C GLU A 76 12.83 14.30 2.59
N GLN A 77 13.41 14.80 1.50
CA GLN A 77 12.77 15.66 0.50
C GLN A 77 13.41 15.46 -0.89
N GLY A 78 12.63 15.68 -1.94
CA GLY A 78 13.12 15.90 -3.31
C GLY A 78 13.59 14.66 -4.08
N THR A 79 13.41 13.45 -3.54
CA THR A 79 13.73 12.18 -4.22
C THR A 79 12.66 11.13 -3.97
N PHE A 80 12.32 10.37 -5.01
CA PHE A 80 11.31 9.31 -4.97
C PHE A 80 11.61 8.28 -6.06
N GLU A 81 12.05 7.11 -5.64
CA GLU A 81 12.47 6.01 -6.53
C GLU A 81 11.68 4.73 -6.23
N CYS A 82 10.49 4.86 -5.66
CA CYS A 82 9.64 3.74 -5.30
C CYS A 82 9.07 3.05 -6.56
N ASP A 83 9.05 1.71 -6.54
CA ASP A 83 8.46 0.88 -7.59
C ASP A 83 8.97 1.18 -9.01
N GLN A 84 8.09 1.55 -9.95
CA GLN A 84 8.43 1.73 -11.37
C GLN A 84 8.36 3.21 -11.79
N VAL A 85 8.65 4.15 -10.89
CA VAL A 85 8.62 5.59 -11.17
C VAL A 85 9.63 6.01 -12.25
N ALA A 86 10.78 5.33 -12.31
CA ALA A 86 11.80 5.59 -13.33
C ALA A 86 11.39 5.10 -14.74
N ASP A 87 10.38 4.24 -14.84
CA ASP A 87 9.90 3.73 -16.12
C ASP A 87 8.89 4.71 -16.73
N THR A 88 9.22 5.25 -17.90
CA THR A 88 8.34 6.17 -18.62
C THR A 88 7.06 5.52 -19.13
N ALA A 89 7.01 4.18 -19.22
CA ALA A 89 5.82 3.42 -19.60
C ALA A 89 4.88 3.12 -18.42
N ALA A 90 5.30 3.42 -17.19
CA ALA A 90 4.46 3.23 -16.01
C ALA A 90 3.46 4.39 -15.91
N HIS A 91 2.17 4.07 -16.06
CA HIS A 91 1.04 5.00 -15.87
C HIS A 91 -0.09 4.37 -15.04
N ALA A 92 0.18 3.27 -14.35
CA ALA A 92 -0.82 2.58 -13.55
C ALA A 92 -0.53 2.73 -12.06
N GLY A 93 -1.59 2.71 -11.26
CA GLY A 93 -1.56 2.83 -9.82
C GLY A 93 -2.40 1.74 -9.16
N ILE A 94 -1.82 1.06 -8.18
CA ILE A 94 -2.57 0.16 -7.31
C ILE A 94 -2.90 0.93 -6.03
N ARG A 95 -4.18 1.12 -5.72
CA ARG A 95 -4.61 1.86 -4.52
C ARG A 95 -4.14 1.12 -3.26
N VAL A 96 -3.49 1.83 -2.34
CA VAL A 96 -3.15 1.26 -1.04
C VAL A 96 -4.39 1.33 -0.16
N PHE A 97 -4.91 0.17 0.24
CA PHE A 97 -5.99 0.09 1.22
C PHE A 97 -5.44 0.10 2.63
N ASP A 98 -6.28 0.57 3.55
CA ASP A 98 -6.01 0.39 4.96
C ASP A 98 -5.96 -1.11 5.27
N ASN A 99 -4.93 -1.51 6.01
CA ASN A 99 -4.75 -2.89 6.43
C ASN A 99 -4.50 -2.89 7.94
N ASP A 100 -5.51 -2.46 8.68
CA ASP A 100 -5.56 -2.60 10.13
C ASP A 100 -5.58 -4.08 10.48
N GLY A 101 -4.42 -4.58 10.94
CA GLY A 101 -4.31 -5.90 11.53
C GLY A 101 -4.46 -5.82 13.03
N TRP A 102 -4.94 -6.89 13.66
CA TRP A 102 -5.07 -6.99 15.13
C TRP A 102 -3.76 -6.66 15.90
N PHE A 103 -2.60 -6.79 15.24
CA PHE A 103 -1.28 -6.55 15.83
C PHE A 103 -0.44 -5.50 15.09
N SER A 104 -1.00 -4.75 14.14
CA SER A 104 -0.24 -3.78 13.33
C SER A 104 -1.05 -2.52 13.08
N ASN A 105 -0.41 -1.37 13.30
CA ASN A 105 -0.94 -0.07 12.88
C ASN A 105 -1.06 -0.02 11.35
N SER A 106 -2.03 0.77 10.87
CA SER A 106 -2.14 1.10 9.46
C SER A 106 -0.89 1.81 8.94
N ASN A 107 -0.39 1.34 7.81
CA ASN A 107 0.61 2.09 7.03
C ASN A 107 0.02 3.39 6.45
N LEU A 108 -1.30 3.46 6.32
CA LEU A 108 -2.01 4.59 5.71
C LEU A 108 -1.87 5.86 6.55
N ASP A 109 -1.90 5.74 7.88
CA ASP A 109 -1.67 6.88 8.80
C ASP A 109 -0.26 7.49 8.61
N TYR A 110 0.76 6.64 8.40
CA TYR A 110 2.11 7.12 8.15
C TYR A 110 2.27 7.78 6.77
N TYR A 111 1.57 7.28 5.74
CA TYR A 111 1.51 7.96 4.45
C TYR A 111 0.77 9.30 4.55
N ASP A 112 -0.24 9.40 5.42
CA ASP A 112 -0.93 10.67 5.65
C ASP A 112 -0.03 11.71 6.33
N LYS A 113 0.80 11.28 7.29
CA LYS A 113 1.85 12.14 7.87
C LYS A 113 2.86 12.60 6.83
N ALA A 114 3.28 11.72 5.92
CA ALA A 114 4.18 12.07 4.82
C ALA A 114 3.53 13.08 3.85
N ARG A 115 2.25 12.88 3.51
CA ARG A 115 1.46 13.82 2.70
C ARG A 115 1.36 15.19 3.37
N GLN A 116 0.96 15.25 4.64
CA GLN A 116 0.85 16.50 5.39
C GLN A 116 2.19 17.24 5.45
N LYS A 117 3.30 16.51 5.61
CA LYS A 117 4.66 17.10 5.55
C LYS A 117 4.95 17.69 4.16
N ALA A 118 4.58 17.00 3.09
CA ALA A 118 4.74 17.50 1.72
C ALA A 118 3.90 18.76 1.45
N GLU A 119 2.64 18.78 1.92
CA GLU A 119 1.75 19.93 1.83
C GLU A 119 2.33 21.16 2.52
N ALA A 120 2.79 21.00 3.75
CA ALA A 120 3.38 22.08 4.53
C ALA A 120 4.70 22.58 3.93
N THR A 121 5.51 21.69 3.35
CA THR A 121 6.82 22.03 2.77
C THR A 121 6.67 22.81 1.45
N PHE A 122 5.75 22.39 0.58
CA PHE A 122 5.62 22.93 -0.77
C PHE A 122 4.39 23.82 -0.99
N GLY A 123 3.63 24.11 0.08
CA GLY A 123 2.43 24.95 0.00
C GLY A 123 1.32 24.34 -0.86
N MET A 124 1.22 23.01 -0.89
CA MET A 124 0.24 22.28 -1.70
C MET A 124 -1.03 22.01 -0.90
N LEU A 125 -2.15 21.88 -1.59
CA LEU A 125 -3.42 21.48 -1.01
C LEU A 125 -3.79 20.09 -1.53
N SER A 126 -4.10 19.13 -0.66
CA SER A 126 -4.80 17.91 -1.10
C SER A 126 -6.28 17.97 -0.82
N SER A 127 -7.03 17.12 -1.48
CA SER A 127 -8.39 16.83 -1.05
C SER A 127 -8.37 16.11 0.30
N GLY A 128 -9.41 16.32 1.12
CA GLY A 128 -9.56 15.65 2.41
C GLY A 128 -9.72 14.13 2.32
N ARG A 129 -9.83 13.58 1.11
CA ARG A 129 -9.92 12.14 0.82
C ARG A 129 -8.99 11.77 -0.33
N ALA A 130 -7.74 12.21 -0.24
CA ALA A 130 -6.70 11.88 -1.20
C ALA A 130 -6.48 10.35 -1.28
N LEU A 131 -6.22 9.85 -2.48
CA LEU A 131 -5.97 8.43 -2.70
C LEU A 131 -4.48 8.14 -2.81
N TYR A 132 -4.03 7.17 -2.03
CA TYR A 132 -2.65 6.67 -2.07
C TYR A 132 -2.54 5.50 -3.05
N VAL A 133 -1.53 5.55 -3.92
CA VAL A 133 -1.28 4.55 -4.96
C VAL A 133 0.18 4.10 -4.99
N ARG A 134 0.41 2.82 -5.30
CA ARG A 134 1.72 2.29 -5.69
C ARG A 134 1.86 2.45 -7.19
N TRP A 135 2.90 3.14 -7.64
CA TRP A 135 3.10 3.46 -9.06
C TRP A 135 3.75 2.30 -9.81
N VAL A 136 3.03 1.73 -10.76
CA VAL A 136 3.43 0.53 -11.49
C VAL A 136 3.09 0.66 -12.97
N ARG A 137 3.62 -0.25 -13.78
CA ARG A 137 3.19 -0.50 -15.14
C ARG A 137 1.88 -1.30 -15.15
N GLU A 138 1.13 -1.18 -16.23
CA GLU A 138 -0.15 -1.87 -16.39
C GLU A 138 -0.03 -3.40 -16.34
N ASP A 139 1.08 -3.94 -16.84
CA ASP A 139 1.39 -5.38 -16.79
C ASP A 139 1.60 -5.92 -15.36
N ASN A 140 1.85 -5.04 -14.38
CA ASN A 140 2.15 -5.37 -12.99
C ASN A 140 1.03 -4.99 -12.01
N LEU A 141 -0.18 -4.73 -12.48
CA LEU A 141 -1.34 -4.36 -11.65
C LEU A 141 -1.72 -5.41 -10.58
N ASP A 142 -1.29 -6.66 -10.73
CA ASP A 142 -1.55 -7.75 -9.78
C ASP A 142 -0.44 -7.96 -8.75
N MET A 143 0.62 -7.15 -8.77
CA MET A 143 1.79 -7.31 -7.89
C MET A 143 1.39 -7.37 -6.41
N LEU A 144 0.52 -6.45 -5.98
CA LEU A 144 0.09 -6.36 -4.60
C LEU A 144 -0.85 -7.51 -4.19
N ALA A 145 -1.75 -7.91 -5.10
CA ALA A 145 -2.64 -9.05 -4.88
C ALA A 145 -1.84 -10.36 -4.68
N LYS A 146 -0.86 -10.61 -5.56
CA LYS A 146 0.04 -11.77 -5.47
C LYS A 146 0.86 -11.76 -4.18
N HIS A 147 1.37 -10.59 -3.78
CA HIS A 147 2.13 -10.47 -2.53
C HIS A 147 1.29 -10.78 -1.29
N TYR A 148 0.05 -10.29 -1.22
CA TYR A 148 -0.83 -10.61 -0.10
C TYR A 148 -1.29 -12.07 -0.11
N GLN A 149 -1.59 -12.62 -1.29
CA GLN A 149 -2.02 -14.00 -1.44
C GLN A 149 -0.93 -14.98 -0.98
N SER A 150 0.33 -14.75 -1.34
CA SER A 150 1.44 -15.62 -0.92
C SER A 150 1.65 -15.58 0.59
N ARG A 151 1.59 -14.40 1.22
CA ARG A 151 1.68 -14.25 2.68
C ARG A 151 0.52 -14.93 3.39
N MET A 152 -0.71 -14.80 2.87
CA MET A 152 -1.89 -15.46 3.43
C MET A 152 -1.74 -16.98 3.40
N ILE A 153 -1.35 -17.54 2.25
CA ILE A 153 -1.13 -18.99 2.10
C ILE A 153 -0.04 -19.47 3.06
N ALA A 154 1.08 -18.76 3.16
CA ALA A 154 2.15 -19.11 4.09
C ALA A 154 1.68 -19.12 5.56
N CYS A 155 0.96 -18.09 6.00
CA CYS A 155 0.41 -18.03 7.36
C CYS A 155 -0.61 -19.15 7.62
N MET A 156 -1.47 -19.47 6.64
CA MET A 156 -2.45 -20.54 6.75
C MET A 156 -1.79 -21.90 6.91
N VAL A 157 -0.76 -22.20 6.11
CA VAL A 157 0.01 -23.46 6.22
C VAL A 157 0.68 -23.57 7.58
N VAL A 158 1.33 -22.50 8.06
CA VAL A 158 1.95 -22.49 9.40
C VAL A 158 0.92 -22.76 10.50
N PHE A 159 -0.25 -22.14 10.44
CA PHE A 159 -1.31 -22.36 11.43
C PHE A 159 -1.83 -23.81 11.42
N ILE A 160 -2.05 -24.38 10.24
CA ILE A 160 -2.49 -25.79 10.09
C ILE A 160 -1.46 -26.74 10.71
N VAL A 161 -0.17 -26.50 10.44
CA VAL A 161 0.93 -27.30 11.00
C VAL A 161 0.95 -27.20 12.53
N LEU A 162 0.94 -25.98 13.08
CA LEU A 162 0.93 -25.77 14.54
C LEU A 162 -0.29 -26.40 15.21
N TYR A 163 -1.47 -26.27 14.61
CA TYR A 163 -2.69 -26.89 15.11
C TYR A 163 -2.63 -28.42 15.08
N GLY A 164 -2.10 -29.01 14.00
CA GLY A 164 -1.88 -30.45 13.91
C GLY A 164 -0.90 -30.98 14.95
N PHE A 165 0.19 -30.25 15.20
CA PHE A 165 1.14 -30.59 16.27
C PHE A 165 0.50 -30.49 17.66
N ALA A 166 -0.26 -29.43 17.93
CA ALA A 166 -0.94 -29.27 19.21
C ALA A 166 -2.00 -30.36 19.44
N SER A 167 -2.79 -30.71 18.42
CA SER A 167 -3.84 -31.73 18.55
C SER A 167 -3.26 -33.13 18.74
N SER A 168 -2.20 -33.48 18.00
CA SER A 168 -1.50 -34.77 18.15
C SER A 168 -0.80 -34.90 19.51
N ALA A 169 -0.19 -33.82 20.01
CA ALA A 169 0.40 -33.80 21.36
C ALA A 169 -0.67 -33.98 22.45
N LEU A 170 -1.82 -33.30 22.32
CA LEU A 170 -2.96 -33.47 23.24
C LEU A 170 -3.54 -34.89 23.18
N ALA A 171 -3.66 -35.47 21.98
CA ALA A 171 -4.11 -36.84 21.82
C ALA A 171 -3.14 -37.82 22.50
N TRP A 172 -1.83 -37.61 22.37
CA TRP A 172 -0.82 -38.44 23.02
C TRP A 172 -0.85 -38.36 24.55
N THR A 173 -1.03 -37.15 25.12
CA THR A 173 -1.11 -36.99 26.58
C THR A 173 -2.38 -37.60 27.17
N LEU A 174 -3.50 -37.53 26.44
CA LEU A 174 -4.78 -38.14 26.85
C LEU A 174 -4.83 -39.66 26.62
N TYR A 175 -4.14 -40.17 25.60
CA TYR A 175 -4.09 -41.60 25.30
C TYR A 175 -3.26 -42.38 26.33
N LYS A 176 -2.35 -41.74 27.06
CA LYS A 176 -1.53 -42.41 28.08
C LYS A 176 -2.46 -42.99 29.16
N PRO A 177 -2.63 -44.33 29.26
CA PRO A 177 -3.60 -44.91 30.17
C PRO A 177 -3.20 -44.53 31.59
N ARG A 178 -4.15 -43.98 32.36
CA ARG A 178 -4.01 -43.86 33.82
C ARG A 178 -3.76 -45.27 34.34
N GLY A 179 -2.53 -45.55 34.77
CA GLY A 179 -2.21 -46.77 35.49
C GLY A 179 -3.22 -46.96 36.61
N SER A 180 -3.86 -48.12 36.63
CA SER A 180 -4.78 -48.53 37.68
C SER A 180 -4.13 -48.32 39.05
N PRO A 181 -4.80 -47.68 40.02
CA PRO A 181 -4.28 -47.65 41.38
C PRO A 181 -4.18 -49.07 41.95
N PRO A 182 -3.21 -49.32 42.85
CA PRO A 182 -2.94 -50.63 43.44
C PRO A 182 -4.10 -51.16 44.29
#